data_AF-A0A9X2CQZ8-F1
#
_entry.id   AF-A0A9X2CQZ8-F1
#
_cell.length_a   1.000
_cell.length_b   1.000
_cell.length_c   1.000
_cell.angle_alpha   90.00
_cell.angle_beta   90.00
_cell.angle_gamma   90.00
#
_symmetry.space_group_name_H-M   'P 1'
#
loop_
_entity.id
_entity.type
_entity.pdbx_description
1 polymer ?
#
loop_
_entity_poly.entity_id
_entity_poly.type
_entity_poly.pdbx_seq_one_letter_code
_entity_poly.pdbx_strand_id
1 'polypeptide(L)'
;MKNRKIKNSELNRKSVEEFKEAKKTPIIVILDNIRSLNNIGSVFRTADAFLIEKIYLCGITAKPPHKDIQKTALGATETVVWEHVEDTLALVEKLKEDNVKVFSIEQAEGAVMLNNFKPEIGEKIAVIFGNEVKGVQQKVVSASDGVIEIPQAGSKHSLNISVSTGVILWDLYSKLKAADYSAAGGHGH
;
A
#
# COMPACT_ATOMS: atom_id res chain seq x y z
N MET A 1 21.40 -12.24 28.32
CA MET A 1 20.34 -12.74 27.40
C MET A 1 20.65 -12.26 25.99
N LYS A 2 20.66 -13.15 24.98
CA LYS A 2 21.09 -12.82 23.61
C LYS A 2 20.06 -11.98 22.82
N ASN A 3 18.77 -12.09 23.15
CA ASN A 3 17.69 -11.34 22.51
C ASN A 3 16.83 -10.61 23.56
N ARG A 4 17.08 -9.31 23.78
CA ARG A 4 16.28 -8.44 24.65
C ARG A 4 15.18 -7.75 23.83
N LYS A 5 13.94 -7.73 24.34
CA LYS A 5 12.86 -6.92 23.77
C LYS A 5 13.12 -5.42 24.00
N ILE A 6 13.06 -4.63 22.94
CA ILE A 6 13.15 -3.16 22.99
C ILE A 6 11.84 -2.62 23.58
N LYS A 7 11.91 -1.72 24.57
CA LYS A 7 10.73 -1.05 25.12
C LYS A 7 10.18 -0.05 24.12
N ASN A 8 8.89 0.25 24.18
CA ASN A 8 8.29 1.24 23.28
C ASN A 8 8.96 2.62 23.35
N SER A 9 9.42 3.02 24.54
CA SER A 9 10.16 4.27 24.76
C SER A 9 11.57 4.28 24.14
N GLU A 10 12.11 3.10 23.82
CA GLU A 10 13.42 2.92 23.18
C GLU A 10 13.28 2.73 21.66
N LEU A 11 12.06 2.66 21.14
CA LEU A 11 11.84 2.65 19.69
C LEU A 11 12.09 4.06 19.17
N ASN A 12 13.02 4.21 18.23
CA ASN A 12 13.29 5.47 17.54
C ASN A 12 12.16 5.79 16.54
N ARG A 13 10.98 6.12 17.07
CA ARG A 13 9.81 6.47 16.27
C ARG A 13 9.93 7.90 15.80
N LYS A 14 9.58 8.12 14.53
CA LYS A 14 9.47 9.46 13.97
C LYS A 14 8.33 10.24 14.64
N SER A 15 8.55 11.53 14.89
CA SER A 15 7.46 12.47 15.11
C SER A 15 6.61 12.63 13.85
N VAL A 16 5.47 13.31 13.95
CA VAL A 16 4.61 13.59 12.80
C VAL A 16 5.34 14.44 11.76
N GLU A 17 6.12 15.42 12.22
CA GLU A 17 6.94 16.31 11.41
C GLU A 17 8.08 15.53 10.72
N GLU A 18 8.84 14.74 11.49
CA GLU A 18 9.91 13.91 10.96
C GLU A 18 9.39 12.86 9.96
N PHE A 19 8.16 12.39 10.15
CA PHE A 19 7.51 11.52 9.17
C PHE A 19 7.25 12.28 7.88
N LYS A 20 6.62 13.47 7.95
CA LYS A 20 6.27 14.28 6.78
C LYS A 20 7.49 14.68 5.94
N GLU A 21 8.62 14.97 6.60
CA GLU A 21 9.87 15.34 5.93
C GLU A 21 10.68 14.15 5.41
N ALA A 22 10.44 12.94 5.92
CA ALA A 22 11.19 11.76 5.50
C ALA A 22 10.95 11.41 4.02
N LYS A 23 12.01 10.98 3.33
CA LYS A 23 11.93 10.39 1.99
C LYS A 23 10.93 9.25 1.99
N LYS A 24 9.89 9.36 1.16
CA LYS A 24 8.83 8.37 1.04
C LYS A 24 9.27 7.18 0.21
N THR A 25 8.70 6.03 0.52
CA THR A 25 8.68 4.89 -0.39
C THR A 25 7.75 5.26 -1.53
N PRO A 26 8.18 5.20 -2.81
CA PRO A 26 7.44 5.73 -3.98
C PRO A 26 6.29 4.80 -4.38
N ILE A 27 5.43 4.49 -3.40
CA ILE A 27 4.25 3.65 -3.51
C ILE A 27 3.06 4.49 -3.11
N ILE A 28 2.03 4.45 -3.96
CA ILE A 28 0.69 4.97 -3.70
C ILE A 28 -0.23 3.78 -3.45
N VAL A 29 -1.09 3.88 -2.45
CA VAL A 29 -2.14 2.88 -2.18
C VAL A 29 -3.49 3.45 -2.60
N ILE A 30 -4.28 2.68 -3.34
CA ILE A 30 -5.64 3.05 -3.73
C ILE A 30 -6.60 2.05 -3.10
N LEU A 31 -7.54 2.55 -2.30
CA LEU A 31 -8.61 1.77 -1.68
C LEU A 31 -9.89 1.96 -2.47
N ASP A 32 -10.23 1.01 -3.32
CA ASP A 32 -11.38 1.05 -4.23
C ASP A 32 -12.64 0.46 -3.55
N ASN A 33 -13.56 1.34 -3.17
CA ASN A 33 -14.87 0.96 -2.61
C ASN A 33 -14.80 0.06 -1.35
N ILE A 34 -13.89 0.35 -0.44
CA ILE A 34 -13.69 -0.40 0.81
C ILE A 34 -14.74 -0.02 1.85
N ARG A 35 -15.41 -1.03 2.41
CA ARG A 35 -16.52 -0.79 3.35
C ARG A 35 -16.07 -0.82 4.80
N SER A 36 -15.11 -1.68 5.13
CA SER A 36 -14.68 -1.88 6.50
C SER A 36 -13.79 -0.74 7.00
N LEU A 37 -14.33 0.05 7.91
CA LEU A 37 -13.62 1.13 8.61
C LEU A 37 -12.36 0.64 9.34
N ASN A 38 -12.40 -0.57 9.91
CA ASN A 38 -11.25 -1.19 10.57
C ASN A 38 -10.15 -1.57 9.58
N ASN A 39 -10.53 -2.03 8.39
CA ASN A 39 -9.55 -2.32 7.33
C ASN A 39 -8.90 -1.03 6.87
N ILE A 40 -9.68 0.03 6.63
CA ILE A 40 -9.17 1.35 6.22
C ILE A 40 -8.12 1.85 7.22
N GLY A 41 -8.43 1.88 8.52
CA GLY A 41 -7.46 2.32 9.52
C GLY A 41 -6.24 1.39 9.63
N SER A 42 -6.41 0.08 9.46
CA SER A 42 -5.28 -0.86 9.42
C SER A 42 -4.35 -0.63 8.22
N VAL A 43 -4.91 -0.24 7.06
CA VAL A 43 -4.13 0.17 5.88
C VAL A 43 -3.34 1.45 6.18
N PHE A 44 -3.95 2.48 6.77
CA PHE A 44 -3.24 3.68 7.22
C PHE A 44 -2.04 3.34 8.10
N ARG A 45 -2.24 2.47 9.09
CA ARG A 45 -1.18 2.06 10.00
C ARG A 45 -0.05 1.30 9.30
N THR A 46 -0.38 0.46 8.32
CA THR A 46 0.61 -0.26 7.51
C THR A 46 1.38 0.72 6.61
N ALA A 47 0.68 1.69 6.03
CA ALA A 47 1.27 2.72 5.19
C ALA A 47 2.27 3.61 5.96
N ASP A 48 1.92 3.98 7.19
CA ASP A 48 2.83 4.68 8.10
C ASP A 48 4.10 3.86 8.36
N ALA A 49 3.96 2.58 8.70
CA ALA A 49 5.09 1.71 9.01
C ALA A 49 6.13 1.60 7.86
N PHE A 50 5.70 1.75 6.61
CA PHE A 50 6.56 1.64 5.43
C PHE A 50 6.85 2.98 4.72
N LEU A 51 6.55 4.13 5.36
CA LEU A 51 6.74 5.47 4.78
C LEU A 51 6.10 5.61 3.39
N ILE A 52 4.92 5.01 3.19
CA ILE A 52 4.18 5.08 1.94
C ILE A 52 3.85 6.53 1.60
N GLU A 53 3.94 6.86 0.31
CA GLU A 53 3.84 8.23 -0.17
C GLU A 53 2.44 8.80 0.02
N LYS A 54 1.41 8.06 -0.43
CA LYS A 54 0.03 8.54 -0.41
C LYS A 54 -1.00 7.42 -0.40
N ILE A 55 -2.15 7.67 0.21
CA ILE A 55 -3.35 6.83 0.11
C ILE A 55 -4.47 7.59 -0.62
N TYR A 56 -5.09 6.95 -1.60
CA TYR A 56 -6.36 7.38 -2.16
C TYR A 56 -7.50 6.52 -1.61
N LEU A 57 -8.56 7.18 -1.16
CA LEU A 57 -9.81 6.54 -0.70
C LEU A 57 -10.86 6.77 -1.79
N CYS A 58 -11.24 5.72 -2.51
CA CYS A 58 -12.06 5.87 -3.71
C CYS A 58 -13.51 5.40 -3.52
N GLY A 59 -14.44 6.07 -4.19
CA GLY A 59 -15.86 5.73 -4.20
C GLY A 59 -16.48 5.77 -2.81
N ILE A 60 -17.12 4.67 -2.41
CA ILE A 60 -17.81 4.57 -1.11
C ILE A 60 -16.85 4.47 0.10
N THR A 61 -15.54 4.44 -0.12
CA THR A 61 -14.56 4.30 0.95
C THR A 61 -14.68 5.47 1.94
N ALA A 62 -14.96 5.13 3.20
CA ALA A 62 -15.10 6.13 4.24
C ALA A 62 -13.79 6.88 4.51
N LYS A 63 -13.90 8.15 4.89
CA LYS A 63 -12.77 9.07 5.08
C LYS A 63 -12.55 9.43 6.55
N PRO A 64 -11.29 9.65 6.97
CA PRO A 64 -11.01 10.35 8.23
C PRO A 64 -11.60 11.78 8.24
N PRO A 65 -11.96 12.32 9.41
CA PRO A 65 -12.00 11.65 10.72
C PRO A 65 -13.22 10.73 10.86
N HIS A 66 -12.99 9.48 11.28
CA HIS A 66 -14.02 8.54 11.70
C HIS A 66 -13.50 7.72 12.87
N LYS A 67 -14.31 7.53 13.92
CA LYS A 67 -13.89 6.91 15.19
C LYS A 67 -13.25 5.53 14.98
N ASP A 68 -13.88 4.67 14.18
CA ASP A 68 -13.38 3.30 13.94
C ASP A 68 -12.13 3.26 13.07
N ILE A 69 -11.99 4.20 12.12
CA ILE A 69 -10.74 4.36 11.35
C ILE A 69 -9.62 4.78 12.30
N GLN A 70 -9.85 5.79 13.14
CA GLN A 70 -8.83 6.28 14.09
C GLN A 70 -8.42 5.21 15.11
N LYS A 71 -9.38 4.42 15.59
CA LYS A 71 -9.12 3.33 16.55
C LYS A 71 -8.11 2.31 16.02
N THR A 72 -8.12 2.03 14.72
CA THR A 72 -7.22 1.05 14.09
C THR A 72 -5.98 1.69 13.47
N ALA A 73 -6.08 2.93 12.99
CA ALA A 73 -4.97 3.71 12.45
C ALA A 73 -3.96 4.15 13.50
N LEU A 74 -4.37 4.35 14.76
CA LEU A 74 -3.50 4.75 15.87
C LEU A 74 -2.65 6.00 15.55
N GLY A 75 -3.27 7.04 15.01
CA GLY A 75 -2.61 8.30 14.65
C GLY A 75 -2.05 8.35 13.22
N ALA A 76 -1.99 7.22 12.51
CA ALA A 76 -1.44 7.18 11.14
C ALA A 76 -2.20 8.05 10.11
N THR A 77 -3.44 8.46 10.40
CA THR A 77 -4.18 9.43 9.58
C THR A 77 -3.63 10.85 9.64
N GLU A 78 -2.78 11.16 10.62
CA GLU A 78 -2.15 12.47 10.84
C GLU A 78 -0.79 12.58 10.14
N THR A 79 -0.16 11.44 9.87
CA THR A 79 1.18 11.32 9.28
C THR A 79 1.12 11.00 7.79
N VAL A 80 0.31 10.03 7.39
CA VAL A 80 0.21 9.57 5.99
C VAL A 80 -0.65 10.55 5.19
N VAL A 81 -0.11 11.03 4.06
CA VAL A 81 -0.86 11.88 3.12
C VAL A 81 -1.96 11.05 2.49
N TRP A 82 -3.18 11.59 2.46
CA TRP A 82 -4.30 10.92 1.82
C TRP A 82 -5.27 11.89 1.14
N GLU A 83 -6.05 11.38 0.20
CA GLU A 83 -7.07 12.12 -0.52
C GLU A 83 -8.27 11.21 -0.81
N HIS A 84 -9.49 11.77 -0.78
CA HIS A 84 -10.69 11.06 -1.23
C HIS A 84 -11.01 11.44 -2.67
N VAL A 85 -11.33 10.45 -3.51
CA VAL A 85 -11.67 10.64 -4.92
C VAL A 85 -12.93 9.84 -5.24
N GLU A 86 -13.84 10.41 -6.00
CA GLU A 86 -15.14 9.77 -6.24
C GLU A 86 -15.04 8.57 -7.22
N ASP A 87 -14.38 8.75 -8.36
CA ASP A 87 -14.25 7.69 -9.38
C ASP A 87 -12.81 7.15 -9.47
N THR A 88 -12.68 5.86 -9.21
CA THR A 88 -11.38 5.16 -9.23
C THR A 88 -10.80 5.12 -10.64
N LEU A 89 -11.63 5.00 -11.69
CA LEU A 89 -11.13 4.91 -13.06
C LEU A 89 -10.47 6.23 -13.50
N ALA A 90 -11.15 7.36 -13.28
CA ALA A 90 -10.60 8.68 -13.56
C ALA A 90 -9.29 8.94 -12.78
N LEU A 91 -9.18 8.44 -11.55
CA LEU A 91 -7.93 8.50 -10.79
C LEU A 91 -6.81 7.69 -11.45
N VAL A 92 -7.09 6.47 -11.91
CA VAL A 92 -6.11 5.62 -12.60
C VAL A 92 -5.59 6.31 -13.86
N GLU A 93 -6.48 6.86 -14.68
CA GLU A 93 -6.12 7.60 -15.89
C GLU A 93 -5.21 8.79 -15.57
N LYS A 94 -5.59 9.61 -14.58
CA LYS A 94 -4.79 10.74 -14.11
C LYS A 94 -3.39 10.31 -13.61
N LEU A 95 -3.32 9.26 -12.80
CA LEU A 95 -2.03 8.79 -12.26
C LEU A 95 -1.09 8.31 -13.37
N LYS A 96 -1.64 7.72 -14.43
CA LYS A 96 -0.85 7.31 -15.60
C LYS A 96 -0.32 8.50 -16.38
N GLU A 97 -1.13 9.57 -16.53
CA GLU A 97 -0.67 10.85 -17.09
C GLU A 97 0.46 11.47 -16.26
N ASP A 98 0.41 11.27 -14.93
CA ASP A 98 1.46 11.68 -13.98
C ASP A 98 2.68 10.71 -13.94
N ASN A 99 2.80 9.79 -14.91
CA ASN A 99 3.86 8.79 -15.02
C ASN A 99 3.96 7.83 -13.80
N VAL A 100 2.83 7.50 -13.18
CA VAL A 100 2.73 6.47 -12.14
C VAL A 100 2.26 5.16 -12.76
N LYS A 101 2.99 4.07 -12.52
CA LYS A 101 2.55 2.73 -12.94
C LYS A 101 1.48 2.21 -12.02
N VAL A 102 0.33 1.83 -12.54
CA VAL A 102 -0.84 1.42 -11.76
C VAL A 102 -1.07 -0.08 -11.87
N PHE A 103 -1.10 -0.78 -10.75
CA PHE A 103 -1.33 -2.21 -10.67
C PHE A 103 -2.55 -2.56 -9.82
N SER A 104 -3.44 -3.36 -10.36
CA SER A 104 -4.54 -3.94 -9.58
C SER A 104 -4.05 -5.15 -8.79
N ILE A 105 -4.38 -5.22 -7.49
CA ILE A 105 -4.12 -6.41 -6.68
C ILE A 105 -5.34 -7.31 -6.76
N GLU A 106 -5.27 -8.33 -7.61
CA GLU A 106 -6.42 -9.18 -7.94
C GLU A 106 -5.95 -10.55 -8.46
N GLN A 107 -6.83 -11.55 -8.39
CA GLN A 107 -6.70 -12.80 -9.14
C GLN A 107 -7.32 -12.62 -10.53
N ALA A 108 -6.49 -12.54 -11.56
CA ALA A 108 -6.94 -12.35 -12.94
C ALA A 108 -6.07 -13.12 -13.93
N GLU A 109 -6.64 -13.44 -15.09
CA GLU A 109 -5.85 -14.01 -16.19
C GLU A 109 -4.73 -13.05 -16.58
N GLY A 110 -3.52 -13.59 -16.75
CA GLY A 110 -2.33 -12.79 -17.08
C GLY A 110 -1.71 -12.03 -15.90
N ALA A 111 -2.18 -12.22 -14.67
CA ALA A 111 -1.57 -11.60 -13.50
C ALA A 111 -0.12 -12.07 -13.27
N VAL A 112 0.74 -11.14 -12.86
CA VAL A 112 2.10 -11.45 -12.42
C VAL A 112 2.06 -11.81 -10.94
N MET A 113 2.54 -12.99 -10.60
CA MET A 113 2.66 -13.41 -9.21
C MET A 113 3.60 -12.48 -8.44
N LEU A 114 3.20 -12.05 -7.24
CA LEU A 114 3.92 -11.07 -6.42
C LEU A 114 5.39 -11.41 -6.23
N ASN A 115 5.71 -12.67 -5.96
CA ASN A 115 7.10 -13.13 -5.79
C ASN A 115 7.96 -12.95 -7.04
N ASN A 116 7.35 -12.89 -8.23
CA ASN A 116 8.01 -12.67 -9.51
C ASN A 116 7.96 -11.20 -9.99
N PHE A 117 7.03 -10.41 -9.45
CA PHE A 117 6.92 -8.99 -9.78
C PHE A 117 8.16 -8.22 -9.31
N LYS A 118 8.70 -7.34 -10.16
CA LYS A 118 9.86 -6.50 -9.85
C LYS A 118 9.51 -5.04 -10.13
N PRO A 119 9.38 -4.19 -9.09
CA PRO A 119 9.18 -2.77 -9.31
C PRO A 119 10.43 -2.16 -9.94
N GLU A 120 10.24 -1.25 -10.90
CA GLU A 120 11.34 -0.52 -11.52
C GLU A 120 11.89 0.55 -10.57
N ILE A 121 13.21 0.69 -10.52
CA ILE A 121 13.87 1.67 -9.65
C ILE A 121 13.66 3.07 -10.22
N GLY A 122 13.24 4.01 -9.38
CA GLY A 122 13.03 5.40 -9.77
C GLY A 122 11.63 5.66 -10.35
N GLU A 123 10.85 4.62 -10.62
CA GLU A 123 9.44 4.76 -10.97
C GLU A 123 8.56 4.78 -9.73
N LYS A 124 7.45 5.53 -9.82
CA LYS A 124 6.40 5.51 -8.80
C LYS A 124 5.35 4.49 -9.17
N ILE A 125 4.91 3.70 -8.19
CA ILE A 125 3.89 2.66 -8.40
C ILE A 125 2.64 2.96 -7.56
N ALA A 126 1.47 2.72 -8.13
CA ALA A 126 0.20 2.72 -7.41
C ALA A 126 -0.37 1.30 -7.38
N VAL A 127 -0.78 0.83 -6.20
CA VAL A 127 -1.40 -0.48 -6.01
C VAL A 127 -2.85 -0.32 -5.56
N ILE A 128 -3.76 -0.97 -6.28
CA ILE A 128 -5.20 -0.86 -6.05
C ILE A 128 -5.69 -2.09 -5.31
N PHE A 129 -6.36 -1.88 -4.18
CA PHE A 129 -7.05 -2.91 -3.42
C PHE A 129 -8.55 -2.67 -3.49
N GLY A 130 -9.29 -3.72 -3.82
CA GLY A 130 -10.72 -3.63 -4.10
C GLY A 130 -11.62 -4.05 -2.94
N ASN A 131 -12.92 -3.93 -3.20
CA ASN A 131 -13.99 -4.25 -2.27
C ASN A 131 -13.87 -5.66 -1.69
N GLU A 132 -14.20 -5.84 -0.40
CA GLU A 132 -14.02 -7.12 0.31
C GLU A 132 -14.79 -8.30 -0.29
N VAL A 133 -15.84 -8.03 -1.09
CA VAL A 133 -16.66 -9.07 -1.73
C VAL A 133 -16.41 -9.12 -3.23
N LYS A 134 -16.29 -7.96 -3.88
CA LYS A 134 -16.27 -7.86 -5.35
C LYS A 134 -14.87 -7.70 -5.94
N GLY A 135 -13.84 -7.53 -5.11
CA GLY A 135 -12.51 -7.20 -5.59
C GLY A 135 -12.48 -5.83 -6.26
N VAL A 136 -11.50 -5.63 -7.15
CA VAL A 136 -11.37 -4.40 -7.94
C VAL A 136 -12.36 -4.43 -9.10
N GLN A 137 -13.00 -3.29 -9.42
CA GLN A 137 -13.95 -3.26 -10.54
C GLN A 137 -13.26 -3.62 -11.87
N GLN A 138 -13.92 -4.43 -12.72
CA GLN A 138 -13.34 -4.88 -13.99
C GLN A 138 -12.84 -3.73 -14.88
N LYS A 139 -13.55 -2.59 -14.92
CA LYS A 139 -13.11 -1.40 -15.67
C LYS A 139 -11.78 -0.84 -15.18
N VAL A 140 -11.54 -0.89 -13.87
CA VAL A 140 -10.31 -0.41 -13.21
C VAL A 140 -9.17 -1.41 -13.44
N VAL A 141 -9.45 -2.72 -13.33
CA VAL A 141 -8.49 -3.78 -13.69
C VAL A 141 -8.02 -3.61 -15.13
N SER A 142 -8.95 -3.36 -16.05
CA SER A 142 -8.66 -3.22 -17.49
C SER A 142 -7.87 -1.94 -17.81
N ALA A 143 -7.98 -0.89 -17.00
CA ALA A 143 -7.25 0.37 -17.19
C ALA A 143 -5.86 0.37 -16.52
N SER A 144 -5.61 -0.57 -15.61
CA SER A 144 -4.33 -0.74 -14.93
C SER A 144 -3.23 -1.15 -15.92
N ASP A 145 -1.98 -0.84 -15.60
CA ASP A 145 -0.81 -1.28 -16.38
C ASP A 145 -0.53 -2.77 -16.22
N GLY A 146 -1.05 -3.38 -15.15
CA GLY A 146 -1.05 -4.82 -14.96
C GLY A 146 -1.81 -5.25 -13.71
N VAL A 147 -1.80 -6.56 -13.48
CA VAL A 147 -2.38 -7.19 -12.29
C VAL A 147 -1.28 -7.91 -11.53
N ILE A 148 -1.26 -7.74 -10.21
CA ILE A 148 -0.36 -8.44 -9.30
C ILE A 148 -1.19 -9.37 -8.43
N GLU A 149 -0.83 -10.66 -8.42
CA GLU A 149 -1.52 -11.67 -7.63
C GLU A 149 -0.65 -12.14 -6.46
N ILE A 150 -1.23 -12.25 -5.27
CA ILE A 150 -0.56 -12.88 -4.13
C ILE A 150 -0.68 -14.40 -4.28
N PRO A 151 0.44 -15.17 -4.36
CA PRO A 151 0.37 -16.62 -4.44
C PRO A 151 -0.34 -17.21 -3.22
N GLN A 152 -1.36 -18.04 -3.46
CA GLN A 152 -2.13 -18.70 -2.41
C GLN A 152 -2.21 -20.21 -2.70
N ALA A 153 -1.86 -21.02 -1.70
CA ALA A 153 -1.91 -22.48 -1.79
C ALA A 153 -3.02 -23.10 -0.90
N GLY A 154 -3.82 -22.26 -0.25
CA GLY A 154 -4.87 -22.68 0.67
C GLY A 154 -6.24 -22.82 -0.01
N SER A 155 -7.24 -23.22 0.78
CA SER A 155 -8.62 -23.41 0.31
C SER A 155 -9.47 -22.14 0.31
N LYS A 156 -8.94 -21.01 0.78
CA LYS A 156 -9.66 -19.73 0.79
C LYS A 156 -9.41 -19.00 -0.52
N HIS A 157 -10.46 -18.35 -1.01
CA HIS A 157 -10.43 -17.65 -2.28
C HIS A 157 -9.71 -16.31 -2.23
N SER A 158 -9.52 -15.72 -1.05
CA SER A 158 -8.85 -14.43 -0.91
C SER A 158 -8.36 -14.19 0.51
N LEU A 159 -7.44 -13.23 0.63
CA LEU A 159 -6.99 -12.69 1.91
C LEU A 159 -7.88 -11.50 2.32
N ASN A 160 -7.94 -11.23 3.63
CA ASN A 160 -8.46 -9.96 4.11
C ASN A 160 -7.63 -8.81 3.51
N ILE A 161 -8.29 -7.73 3.08
CA ILE A 161 -7.63 -6.59 2.43
C ILE A 161 -6.47 -6.00 3.24
N SER A 162 -6.61 -5.83 4.55
CA SER A 162 -5.53 -5.28 5.38
C SER A 162 -4.31 -6.21 5.43
N VAL A 163 -4.54 -7.52 5.39
CA VAL A 163 -3.48 -8.55 5.30
C VAL A 163 -2.82 -8.49 3.92
N SER A 164 -3.61 -8.46 2.85
CA SER A 164 -3.08 -8.36 1.49
C SER A 164 -2.26 -7.09 1.30
N THR A 165 -2.71 -5.97 1.86
CA THR A 165 -1.97 -4.69 1.85
C THR A 165 -0.63 -4.85 2.55
N GLY A 166 -0.60 -5.46 3.74
CA GLY A 166 0.65 -5.73 4.45
C GLY A 166 1.63 -6.59 3.65
N VAL A 167 1.14 -7.64 3.00
CA VAL A 167 1.97 -8.53 2.16
C VAL A 167 2.55 -7.80 0.95
N ILE A 168 1.70 -7.08 0.20
CA ILE A 168 2.12 -6.32 -0.98
C ILE A 168 3.12 -5.23 -0.59
N LEU A 169 2.81 -4.41 0.42
CA LEU A 169 3.66 -3.29 0.79
C LEU A 169 5.00 -3.74 1.34
N TRP A 170 5.04 -4.80 2.16
CA TRP A 170 6.30 -5.34 2.65
C TRP A 170 7.19 -5.86 1.52
N ASP A 171 6.63 -6.62 0.59
CA ASP A 171 7.38 -7.18 -0.54
C ASP A 171 7.94 -6.09 -1.44
N LEU A 172 7.11 -5.12 -1.84
CA LEU A 172 7.53 -4.00 -2.67
C LEU A 172 8.56 -3.12 -1.95
N TYR A 173 8.34 -2.79 -0.68
CA TYR A 173 9.30 -2.05 0.15
C TYR A 173 10.66 -2.77 0.21
N SER A 174 10.65 -4.08 0.43
CA SER A 174 11.88 -4.89 0.52
C SER A 174 12.64 -4.90 -0.80
N LYS A 175 11.94 -5.09 -1.92
CA LYS A 175 12.54 -5.08 -3.27
C LYS A 175 13.14 -3.72 -3.62
N LEU A 176 12.41 -2.63 -3.35
CA LEU A 176 12.90 -1.27 -3.58
C LEU A 176 14.12 -0.94 -2.70
N LYS A 177 14.11 -1.33 -1.43
CA LYS A 177 15.26 -1.13 -0.52
C LYS A 177 16.50 -1.91 -0.94
N ALA A 178 16.35 -3.17 -1.36
CA ALA A 178 17.47 -3.97 -1.84
C ALA A 178 18.07 -3.40 -3.13
N ALA A 179 17.22 -2.86 -4.00
CA ALA A 179 17.61 -2.23 -5.25
C ALA A 179 18.36 -0.90 -5.03
N ASP A 180 17.87 -0.05 -4.12
CA ASP A 180 18.54 1.17 -3.67
C ASP A 180 19.96 0.87 -3.12
N TYR A 181 20.11 -0.19 -2.32
CA TYR A 181 21.40 -0.60 -1.77
C TYR A 181 22.39 -1.06 -2.85
N SER A 182 21.89 -1.78 -3.85
CA SER A 182 22.69 -2.26 -4.98
C SER A 182 23.15 -1.09 -5.87
N ALA A 183 22.29 -0.10 -6.09
CA ALA A 183 22.63 1.11 -6.85
C ALA A 183 23.64 2.02 -6.11
N ALA A 184 23.66 1.99 -4.77
CA ALA A 184 24.59 2.77 -3.94
C ALA A 184 25.99 2.15 -3.78
N GLY A 185 26.32 1.06 -4.49
CA GLY A 185 27.67 0.49 -4.52
C GLY A 185 28.05 -0.40 -3.33
N GLY A 186 27.06 -0.93 -2.57
CA GLY A 186 27.20 -2.04 -1.63
C GLY A 186 28.54 -2.15 -0.87
N HIS A 187 28.82 -1.21 0.04
CA HIS A 187 29.86 -1.39 1.06
C HIS A 187 29.20 -1.33 2.44
N GLY A 188 29.05 -2.48 3.10
CA GLY A 188 28.62 -2.53 4.48
C GLY A 188 28.17 -3.92 4.96
N HIS A 189 29.15 -4.78 5.26
CA HIS A 189 29.10 -5.68 6.40
C HIS A 189 30.08 -5.17 7.45
#